data_AF-A0A7T3RER3-F1
#
_entry.id   AF-A0A7T3RER3-F1
#
_cell.length_a   1.000
_cell.length_b   1.000
_cell.length_c   1.000
_cell.angle_alpha   90.00
_cell.angle_beta   90.00
_cell.angle_gamma   90.00
#
_symmetry.space_group_name_H-M   'P 1'
#
loop_
_entity.id
_entity.type
_entity.pdbx_description
1 polymer ?
#
loop_
_entity_poly.entity_id
_entity_poly.type
_entity_poly.pdbx_seq_one_letter_code
_entity_poly.pdbx_strand_id
1 'polypeptide(L)'
;MRNKIYVIKGMPHEQQDQCCTIDVGKVLANEYKKNPSDFEKESKFDAFCYFRQIIDSVIEPGKTRIVFSNLGILLEKDFALDVPRFFLEYAKDYQVFVLQGPFNIVDGNKLVWNVDNPENKIEFAQGVIENLNQE
;
A
#
# COMPACT_ATOMS: atom_id res chain seq x y z
N MET A 1 16.01 -12.78 0.62
CA MET A 1 14.73 -12.92 -0.09
C MET A 1 14.45 -11.61 -0.82
N ARG A 2 13.87 -11.62 -2.02
CA ARG A 2 13.39 -10.37 -2.64
C ARG A 2 12.18 -9.89 -1.85
N ASN A 3 12.06 -8.58 -1.63
CA ASN A 3 10.87 -7.97 -1.03
C ASN A 3 9.69 -8.25 -1.96
N LYS A 4 8.66 -8.92 -1.45
CA LYS A 4 7.46 -9.34 -2.20
C LYS A 4 6.25 -8.60 -1.67
N ILE A 5 5.35 -8.26 -2.58
CA ILE A 5 4.03 -7.71 -2.27
C ILE A 5 3.00 -8.75 -2.70
N TYR A 6 2.18 -9.19 -1.75
CA TYR A 6 1.19 -10.22 -1.99
C TYR A 6 -0.17 -9.60 -2.29
N VAL A 7 -0.88 -10.10 -3.30
CA VAL A 7 -2.23 -9.65 -3.65
C VAL A 7 -3.22 -10.79 -3.40
N ILE A 8 -4.30 -10.53 -2.66
CA ILE A 8 -5.24 -11.55 -2.14
C ILE A 8 -6.71 -11.16 -2.34
N LYS A 9 -7.59 -12.03 -2.85
CA LYS A 9 -9.05 -11.76 -3.06
C LYS A 9 -9.83 -11.68 -1.77
N GLY A 10 -9.27 -12.26 -0.73
CA GLY A 10 -9.72 -12.19 0.64
C GLY A 10 -8.63 -12.79 1.51
N MET A 11 -8.61 -12.40 2.77
CA MET A 11 -7.73 -13.04 3.74
C MET A 11 -8.55 -14.08 4.51
N PRO A 12 -8.14 -15.36 4.55
CA PRO A 12 -8.78 -16.37 5.39
C PRO A 12 -8.87 -15.86 6.84
N HIS A 13 -9.99 -16.12 7.53
CA HIS A 13 -10.19 -15.64 8.90
C HIS A 13 -9.04 -15.99 9.85
N GLU A 14 -8.47 -17.18 9.71
CA GLU A 14 -7.33 -17.66 10.51
C GLU A 14 -6.05 -16.82 10.33
N GLN A 15 -5.90 -16.15 9.17
CA GLN A 15 -4.78 -15.26 8.90
C GLN A 15 -5.07 -13.80 9.28
N GLN A 16 -6.36 -13.42 9.40
CA GLN A 16 -6.75 -12.06 9.78
C GLN A 16 -6.22 -11.70 11.17
N ASP A 17 -6.28 -12.62 12.13
CA ASP A 17 -5.78 -12.42 13.49
C ASP A 17 -4.25 -12.23 13.54
N GLN A 18 -3.52 -12.63 12.50
CA GLN A 18 -2.07 -12.44 12.41
C GLN A 18 -1.67 -11.16 11.69
N CYS A 19 -2.64 -10.41 11.16
CA CYS A 19 -2.42 -9.24 10.34
C CYS A 19 -2.82 -7.95 11.05
N CYS A 20 -2.03 -6.90 10.85
CA CYS A 20 -2.49 -5.54 11.09
C CYS A 20 -3.13 -5.01 9.81
N THR A 21 -4.44 -4.71 9.84
CA THR A 21 -5.12 -4.12 8.69
C THR A 21 -5.11 -2.60 8.80
N ILE A 22 -4.60 -1.94 7.77
CA ILE A 22 -4.36 -0.51 7.74
C ILE A 22 -5.11 0.09 6.57
N ASP A 23 -6.11 0.91 6.91
CA ASP A 23 -6.87 1.72 5.95
C ASP A 23 -6.02 2.93 5.55
N VAL A 24 -5.27 2.78 4.45
CA VAL A 24 -4.36 3.81 3.97
C VAL A 24 -5.14 5.06 3.60
N GLY A 25 -6.27 4.91 2.90
CA GLY A 25 -7.20 5.99 2.56
C GLY A 25 -7.55 6.87 3.75
N LYS A 26 -7.99 6.26 4.85
CA LYS A 26 -8.35 6.97 6.07
C LYS A 26 -7.14 7.64 6.73
N VAL A 27 -5.98 6.99 6.76
CA VAL A 27 -4.74 7.56 7.32
C VAL A 27 -4.34 8.80 6.53
N LEU A 28 -4.16 8.69 5.20
CA LEU A 28 -3.71 9.84 4.41
C LEU A 28 -4.73 10.98 4.43
N ALA A 29 -6.02 10.68 4.30
CA ALA A 29 -7.07 11.71 4.29
C ALA A 29 -7.16 12.47 5.62
N ASN A 30 -6.96 11.78 6.75
CA ASN A 30 -6.94 12.44 8.07
C ASN A 30 -5.73 13.35 8.22
N GLU A 31 -4.57 12.93 7.72
CA GLU A 31 -3.34 13.71 7.82
C GLU A 31 -3.34 14.91 6.86
N TYR A 32 -3.82 14.72 5.63
CA TYR A 32 -4.04 15.81 4.69
C TYR A 32 -4.98 16.88 5.25
N LYS A 33 -6.07 16.48 5.94
CA LYS A 33 -6.97 17.43 6.62
C LYS A 33 -6.30 18.22 7.74
N LYS A 34 -5.35 17.62 8.46
CA LYS A 34 -4.62 18.29 9.55
C LYS A 34 -3.58 19.26 9.01
N ASN A 35 -2.83 18.83 7.99
CA ASN A 35 -1.65 19.54 7.50
C ASN A 35 -1.62 19.60 5.95
N PRO A 36 -2.59 20.26 5.28
CA PRO A 36 -2.69 20.24 3.82
C PRO A 36 -1.45 20.84 3.13
N SER A 37 -0.83 21.86 3.75
CA SER A 37 0.34 22.55 3.21
C SER A 37 1.61 21.69 3.11
N ASP A 38 1.69 20.60 3.87
CA ASP A 38 2.84 19.69 3.85
C ASP A 38 2.82 18.79 2.60
N PHE A 39 1.63 18.56 2.04
CA PHE A 39 1.41 17.73 0.84
C PHE A 39 1.38 18.55 -0.46
N GLU A 40 1.06 19.84 -0.40
CA GLU A 40 0.86 20.72 -1.58
C GLU A 40 2.15 21.38 -2.11
N LYS A 41 3.25 21.32 -1.37
CA LYS A 41 4.50 22.00 -1.75
C LYS A 41 5.56 20.99 -2.19
N GLU A 42 6.37 21.36 -3.18
CA GLU A 42 7.70 20.78 -3.48
C GLU A 42 8.69 21.03 -2.31
N SER A 43 8.25 20.75 -1.09
CA SER A 43 9.03 20.94 0.12
C SER A 43 9.85 19.69 0.41
N LYS A 44 10.85 19.83 1.28
CA LYS A 44 11.66 18.74 1.82
C LYS A 44 10.88 17.71 2.65
N PHE A 45 9.54 17.72 2.58
CA PHE A 45 8.65 16.80 3.23
C PHE A 45 8.76 15.43 2.56
N ASP A 46 9.39 14.49 3.25
CA ASP A 46 9.39 13.09 2.85
C ASP A 46 8.08 12.45 3.31
N ALA A 47 7.06 12.50 2.44
CA ALA A 47 5.75 11.91 2.69
C ALA A 47 5.84 10.43 3.10
N PHE A 48 6.82 9.68 2.55
CA PHE A 48 7.05 8.30 2.94
C PHE A 48 7.47 8.20 4.41
N CYS A 49 8.47 8.98 4.85
CA CYS A 49 8.92 8.95 6.25
C CYS A 49 7.79 9.31 7.22
N TYR A 50 6.96 10.29 6.85
CA TYR A 50 5.83 10.72 7.67
C TYR A 50 4.77 9.63 7.79
N PHE A 51 4.30 9.08 6.67
CA PHE A 51 3.30 8.01 6.71
C PHE A 51 3.83 6.75 7.37
N ARG A 52 5.12 6.46 7.23
CA ARG A 52 5.76 5.34 7.90
C ARG A 52 5.64 5.45 9.42
N GLN A 53 5.96 6.61 10.00
CA GLN A 53 5.86 6.82 11.45
C GLN A 53 4.43 6.59 11.97
N ILE A 54 3.43 7.05 11.22
CA ILE A 54 2.02 6.93 11.61
C ILE A 54 1.57 5.47 11.53
N ILE A 55 1.89 4.79 10.43
CA ILE A 55 1.55 3.38 10.22
C ILE A 55 2.27 2.51 11.25
N ASP A 56 3.55 2.74 11.51
CA ASP A 56 4.32 2.00 12.52
C ASP A 56 3.74 2.18 13.93
N SER A 57 3.12 3.32 14.23
CA SER A 57 2.46 3.58 15.53
C SER A 57 1.18 2.78 15.77
N VAL A 58 0.55 2.25 14.71
CA VAL A 58 -0.70 1.47 14.81
C VAL A 58 -0.48 -0.04 14.63
N ILE A 59 0.75 -0.46 14.32
CA ILE A 59 1.08 -1.88 14.22
C ILE A 59 1.21 -2.46 15.63
N GLU A 60 0.37 -3.45 15.93
CA GLU A 60 0.43 -4.17 17.18
C GLU A 60 1.76 -4.93 17.33
N PRO A 61 2.38 -4.93 18.53
CA PRO A 61 3.58 -5.71 18.80
C PRO A 61 3.40 -7.19 18.43
N GLY A 62 4.36 -7.75 17.70
CA GLY A 62 4.36 -9.16 17.29
C GLY A 62 3.66 -9.46 15.97
N LYS A 63 2.99 -8.48 15.33
CA LYS A 63 2.50 -8.65 13.95
C LYS A 63 3.66 -8.56 12.96
N THR A 64 3.76 -9.54 12.08
CA THR A 64 4.74 -9.58 10.98
C THR A 64 4.08 -9.44 9.61
N ARG A 65 2.75 -9.27 9.58
CA ARG A 65 1.94 -9.17 8.38
C ARG A 65 1.11 -7.89 8.41
N ILE A 66 1.11 -7.17 7.30
CA ILE A 66 0.33 -5.94 7.13
C ILE A 66 -0.59 -6.11 5.93
N VAL A 67 -1.86 -5.75 6.11
CA VAL A 67 -2.82 -5.63 5.02
C VAL A 67 -3.06 -4.16 4.77
N PHE A 68 -2.67 -3.67 3.60
CA PHE A 68 -3.03 -2.32 3.16
C PHE A 68 -4.35 -2.36 2.38
N SER A 69 -5.32 -1.53 2.81
CA SER A 69 -6.63 -1.40 2.18
C SER A 69 -6.90 0.05 1.75
N ASN A 70 -7.97 0.26 0.96
CA ASN A 70 -8.41 1.57 0.49
C ASN A 70 -7.30 2.41 -0.19
N LEU A 71 -6.54 1.79 -1.09
CA LEU A 71 -5.38 2.40 -1.75
C LEU A 71 -5.73 3.43 -2.84
N GLY A 72 -7.01 3.74 -3.06
CA GLY A 72 -7.43 4.65 -4.14
C GLY A 72 -6.76 6.03 -4.04
N ILE A 73 -6.58 6.53 -2.81
CA ILE A 73 -5.92 7.80 -2.53
C ILE A 73 -4.45 7.83 -2.99
N LEU A 74 -3.79 6.66 -3.08
CA LEU A 74 -2.40 6.55 -3.55
C LEU A 74 -2.28 6.77 -5.07
N LEU A 75 -3.39 6.78 -5.80
CA LEU A 75 -3.42 7.04 -7.23
C LEU A 75 -3.65 8.53 -7.55
N GLU A 76 -3.99 9.33 -6.55
CA GLU A 76 -4.23 10.77 -6.73
C GLU A 76 -2.90 11.49 -6.90
N LYS A 77 -2.79 12.31 -7.95
CA LYS A 77 -1.57 13.05 -8.31
C LYS A 77 -1.19 14.11 -7.27
N ASP A 78 -2.13 14.49 -6.42
CA ASP A 78 -1.97 15.52 -5.39
C ASP A 78 -1.14 15.01 -4.20
N PHE A 79 -0.92 13.70 -4.10
CA PHE A 79 -0.01 13.11 -3.12
C PHE A 79 1.38 12.91 -3.72
N ALA A 80 2.36 13.69 -3.25
CA ALA A 80 3.78 13.55 -3.59
C ALA A 80 4.44 12.30 -2.94
N LEU A 81 3.76 11.15 -2.95
CA LEU A 81 4.23 9.90 -2.37
C LEU A 81 4.78 8.97 -3.46
N ASP A 82 6.02 8.52 -3.30
CA ASP A 82 6.57 7.41 -4.07
C ASP A 82 5.95 6.09 -3.57
N VAL A 83 4.82 5.74 -4.17
CA VAL A 83 4.02 4.57 -3.76
C VAL A 83 4.82 3.26 -3.91
N PRO A 84 5.52 2.98 -5.03
CA PRO A 84 6.34 1.77 -5.12
C PRO A 84 7.40 1.68 -4.01
N ARG A 85 8.12 2.77 -3.72
CA ARG A 85 9.08 2.80 -2.61
C ARG A 85 8.40 2.53 -1.27
N PHE A 86 7.24 3.13 -1.03
CA PHE A 86 6.46 2.92 0.20
C PHE A 86 6.20 1.43 0.47
N PHE A 87 5.65 0.70 -0.51
CA PHE A 87 5.38 -0.73 -0.33
C PHE A 87 6.67 -1.56 -0.17
N LEU A 88 7.71 -1.24 -0.94
CA LEU A 88 8.97 -2.01 -0.94
C LEU A 88 9.77 -1.84 0.36
N GLU A 89 9.71 -0.67 0.98
CA GLU A 89 10.32 -0.42 2.29
C GLU A 89 9.59 -1.21 3.38
N TYR A 90 8.25 -1.24 3.36
CA TYR A 90 7.47 -2.08 4.27
C TYR A 90 7.72 -3.58 4.07
N ALA A 91 7.91 -4.01 2.84
CA ALA A 91 8.20 -5.40 2.51
C ALA A 91 9.60 -5.88 2.97
N LYS A 92 10.45 -5.00 3.51
CA LYS A 92 11.71 -5.40 4.21
C LYS A 92 11.43 -5.95 5.60
N ASP A 93 10.44 -5.37 6.28
CA ASP A 93 10.17 -5.61 7.69
C ASP A 93 8.94 -6.50 7.91
N TYR A 94 8.02 -6.52 6.94
CA TYR A 94 6.73 -7.21 7.02
C TYR A 94 6.41 -8.01 5.75
N GLN A 95 5.57 -9.03 5.89
CA GLN A 95 4.84 -9.58 4.75
C GLN A 95 3.69 -8.61 4.41
N VAL A 96 3.78 -7.96 3.25
CA VAL A 96 2.81 -6.94 2.83
C VAL A 96 1.77 -7.57 1.92
N PHE A 97 0.50 -7.44 2.32
CA PHE A 97 -0.67 -7.90 1.60
C PHE A 97 -1.49 -6.70 1.10
N VAL A 98 -1.97 -6.80 -0.13
CA VAL A 98 -2.91 -5.87 -0.76
C VAL A 98 -4.18 -6.63 -1.05
N LEU A 99 -5.32 -6.14 -0.55
CA LEU A 99 -6.62 -6.74 -0.85
C LEU A 99 -7.00 -6.49 -2.32
N GLN A 100 -7.24 -7.56 -3.04
CA GLN A 100 -7.79 -7.61 -4.39
C GLN A 100 -9.30 -7.36 -4.31
N GLY A 101 -9.67 -6.10 -4.12
CA GLY A 101 -11.06 -5.64 -4.07
C GLY A 101 -11.34 -4.54 -5.11
N PRO A 102 -10.38 -3.65 -5.39
CA PRO A 102 -10.48 -2.80 -6.57
C PRO A 102 -9.25 -2.81 -7.48
N PHE A 103 -8.16 -3.49 -7.10
CA PHE A 103 -6.94 -3.53 -7.92
C PHE A 103 -6.81 -4.85 -8.67
N ASN A 104 -6.56 -4.74 -9.97
CA ASN A 104 -6.22 -5.84 -10.86
C ASN A 104 -4.71 -5.87 -11.07
N ILE A 105 -4.16 -7.07 -11.24
CA ILE A 105 -2.75 -7.21 -11.65
C ILE A 105 -2.70 -7.21 -13.18
N VAL A 106 -1.95 -6.28 -13.75
CA VAL A 106 -1.67 -6.21 -15.19
C VAL A 106 -0.17 -6.45 -15.41
N ASP A 107 0.17 -7.26 -16.41
CA ASP A 107 1.55 -7.63 -16.78
C ASP A 107 2.42 -8.23 -15.65
N GLY A 108 1.79 -8.67 -14.55
CA GLY A 108 2.50 -9.25 -13.39
C GLY A 108 3.29 -8.24 -12.56
N ASN A 109 3.22 -6.94 -12.85
CA ASN A 109 4.01 -5.91 -12.17
C ASN A 109 3.25 -4.60 -11.89
N LYS A 110 1.98 -4.49 -12.32
CA LYS A 110 1.14 -3.29 -12.10
C LYS A 110 -0.08 -3.64 -11.29
N LEU A 111 -0.38 -2.84 -10.27
CA LEU A 111 -1.69 -2.80 -9.63
C LEU A 111 -2.51 -1.70 -10.29
N VAL A 112 -3.64 -2.04 -10.88
CA VAL A 112 -4.47 -1.13 -11.68
C VAL A 112 -5.89 -1.14 -11.15
N TRP A 113 -6.45 0.05 -10.86
CA TRP A 113 -7.83 0.15 -10.41
C TRP A 113 -8.84 -0.22 -11.51
N ASN A 114 -8.63 0.31 -12.71
CA ASN A 114 -9.48 0.05 -13.88
C ASN A 114 -8.65 -0.55 -15.02
N VAL A 115 -8.94 -1.79 -15.43
CA VAL A 115 -8.22 -2.45 -16.53
C VAL A 115 -8.46 -1.77 -17.87
N ASP A 116 -9.66 -1.19 -18.06
CA ASP A 116 -10.04 -0.48 -19.28
C ASP A 116 -9.40 0.92 -19.36
N ASN A 117 -8.97 1.47 -18.23
CA ASN A 117 -8.22 2.72 -18.14
C ASN A 117 -7.04 2.59 -17.16
N PRO A 118 -5.89 2.06 -17.62
CA PRO A 118 -4.76 1.73 -16.78
C PRO A 118 -3.87 2.94 -16.42
N GLU A 119 -4.31 4.18 -16.70
CA GLU A 119 -3.55 5.39 -16.37
C GLU A 119 -3.31 5.51 -14.86
N ASN A 120 -4.30 5.13 -14.05
CA ASN A 120 -4.20 5.13 -12.59
C ASN A 120 -3.68 3.77 -12.11
N LYS A 121 -2.35 3.65 -12.04
CA LYS A 121 -1.65 2.42 -11.67
C LYS A 121 -0.54 2.65 -10.64
N ILE A 122 -0.24 1.62 -9.88
CA ILE A 122 1.00 1.49 -9.10
C ILE A 122 1.87 0.47 -9.82
N GLU A 123 3.06 0.88 -10.26
CA GLU A 123 3.95 0.03 -11.05
C GLU A 123 5.22 -0.34 -10.28
N PHE A 124 5.56 -1.63 -10.30
CA PHE A 124 6.73 -2.19 -9.64
C PHE A 124 7.68 -2.83 -10.66
N ALA A 125 8.89 -3.16 -10.20
CA ALA A 125 9.79 -4.02 -10.96
C ALA A 125 9.19 -5.43 -11.15
N GLN A 126 9.57 -6.10 -12.23
CA GLN A 126 9.16 -7.47 -12.54
C GLN A 126 9.45 -8.44 -11.38
N GLY A 127 8.46 -9.28 -11.06
CA GLY A 127 8.57 -10.30 -10.01
C GLY A 127 8.43 -9.79 -8.57
N VAL A 128 8.09 -8.52 -8.36
CA VAL A 128 7.78 -7.94 -7.03
C VAL A 128 6.40 -8.36 -6.55
N ILE A 129 5.39 -8.31 -7.43
CA ILE A 129 4.02 -8.68 -7.10
C ILE A 129 3.87 -10.20 -7.17
N GLU A 130 3.18 -10.77 -6.18
CA GLU A 130 2.82 -12.18 -6.12
C GLU A 130 1.32 -12.32 -5.84
N ASN A 131 0.59 -13.01 -6.72
CA ASN A 131 -0.83 -13.27 -6.52
C ASN A 131 -0.98 -14.53 -5.66
N LEU A 132 -1.60 -14.40 -4.49
CA LEU A 132 -1.83 -15.50 -3.57
C LEU A 132 -3.18 -16.19 -3.79
N ASN A 133 -3.90 -15.86 -4.86
CA ASN A 133 -5.09 -16.64 -5.27
C ASN A 133 -4.73 -17.57 -6.41
N GLN A 134 -4.16 -18.71 -6.07
CA GLN A 134 -4.17 -19.89 -6.92
C GLN A 134 -4.39 -21.12 -6.05
N GLU A 135 -5.66 -21.38 -5.75
CA GLU A 135 -6.31 -22.70 -5.73
C GLU A 135 -7.82 -22.51 -5.89
#